data_AF-A0A9Q0C591-F1
#
_entry.id   AF-A0A9Q0C591-F1
#
_cell.length_a   1.000
_cell.length_b   1.000
_cell.length_c   1.000
_cell.angle_alpha   90.00
_cell.angle_beta   90.00
_cell.angle_gamma   90.00
#
_symmetry.space_group_name_H-M   'P 1'
#
loop_
_entity.id
_entity.type
_entity.pdbx_description
1 polymer ?
#
loop_
_entity_poly.entity_id
_entity_poly.type
_entity_poly.pdbx_seq_one_letter_code
_entity_poly.pdbx_strand_id
1 'polypeptide(L)'
;MASSNQIRRINAIKDIKDVYPITDINDGIDPIHGQVGSQTPPSNRIRSKRAALTYNLVAEKFIMPISTAAKELDVSTTTLKFRCRELGIPDWPYLKMKCLATLEASVTGFARPGSQHIIRHIRDEMEAIKQDPTLKISDETNFLRHQMYELKKKRKRNATGAV
;
A
#
# COMPACT_ATOMS: atom_id res chain seq x y z
N MET A 1 -17.14 9.19 -36.95
CA MET A 1 -15.68 9.26 -37.15
C MET A 1 -15.04 9.76 -35.85
N ALA A 2 -14.63 8.84 -34.97
CA ALA A 2 -14.06 9.21 -33.68
C ALA A 2 -12.62 9.74 -33.86
N SER A 3 -12.37 10.96 -33.36
CA SER A 3 -11.13 11.70 -33.55
C SER A 3 -9.91 10.92 -33.02
N SER A 4 -8.91 10.75 -33.88
CA SER A 4 -7.67 9.96 -33.72
C SER A 4 -6.87 10.22 -32.42
N ASN A 5 -7.19 11.27 -31.66
CA ASN A 5 -6.47 11.64 -30.44
C ASN A 5 -7.03 10.99 -29.17
N GLN A 6 -8.23 10.42 -29.17
CA GLN A 6 -8.73 9.64 -28.03
C GLN A 6 -8.11 8.23 -27.95
N ILE A 7 -7.70 7.66 -29.09
CA ILE A 7 -7.19 6.28 -29.18
C ILE A 7 -5.71 6.18 -28.76
N ARG A 8 -4.94 7.27 -28.83
CA ARG A 8 -3.54 7.30 -28.34
C ARG A 8 -3.44 7.28 -26.81
N ARG A 9 -4.49 7.65 -26.08
CA ARG A 9 -4.53 7.56 -24.60
C ARG A 9 -4.71 6.14 -24.09
N ILE A 10 -5.30 5.25 -24.90
CA ILE A 10 -5.56 3.85 -24.51
C ILE A 10 -4.30 2.99 -24.70
N ASN A 11 -3.44 3.32 -25.67
CA ASN A 11 -2.24 2.52 -25.97
C ASN A 11 -0.96 2.96 -25.22
N ALA A 12 -1.02 3.98 -24.37
CA ALA A 12 0.10 4.38 -23.50
C ALA A 12 0.05 3.73 -22.10
N ILE A 13 -0.77 2.69 -21.92
CA ILE A 13 -0.88 1.88 -20.69
C ILE A 13 -0.12 0.54 -20.86
N LYS A 14 0.59 0.33 -21.97
CA LYS A 14 1.28 -0.93 -22.26
C LYS A 14 2.72 -1.07 -21.72
N ASP A 15 3.31 0.00 -21.18
CA ASP A 15 4.71 -0.03 -20.67
C ASP A 15 4.84 0.19 -19.15
N ILE A 16 3.87 -0.29 -18.36
CA ILE A 16 4.00 -0.42 -16.90
C ILE A 16 3.99 -1.91 -16.52
N LYS A 17 4.80 -2.71 -17.22
CA LYS A 17 5.06 -4.11 -16.82
C LYS A 17 6.50 -4.36 -16.34
N ASP A 18 7.42 -3.41 -16.50
CA ASP A 18 8.85 -3.66 -16.23
C ASP A 18 9.41 -2.98 -14.95
N VAL A 19 8.55 -2.58 -14.01
CA VAL A 19 8.98 -2.05 -12.69
C VAL A 19 8.58 -2.97 -11.53
N TYR A 20 7.92 -4.09 -11.82
CA TYR A 20 7.59 -5.12 -10.84
C TYR A 20 8.14 -6.45 -11.32
N PRO A 21 9.19 -7.02 -10.68
CA PRO A 21 9.38 -8.44 -10.76
C PRO A 21 8.14 -9.10 -10.14
N ILE A 22 7.37 -9.80 -10.98
CA ILE A 22 6.41 -10.80 -10.53
C ILE A 22 7.24 -11.86 -9.81
N THR A 23 7.31 -11.80 -8.49
CA THR A 23 7.70 -12.98 -7.71
C THR A 23 6.42 -13.78 -7.46
N ASP A 24 6.29 -14.83 -8.25
CA ASP A 24 5.54 -16.06 -7.99
C ASP A 24 4.04 -15.92 -7.72
N ILE A 25 3.29 -15.70 -8.81
CA ILE A 25 1.98 -16.34 -8.95
C ILE A 25 2.27 -17.81 -9.28
N ASN A 26 2.46 -18.62 -8.26
CA ASN A 26 2.27 -20.07 -8.28
C ASN A 26 2.26 -20.57 -6.82
N ASP A 27 1.14 -20.34 -6.15
CA ASP A 27 0.64 -21.28 -5.16
C ASP A 27 -0.73 -21.73 -5.66
N GLY A 28 -0.90 -23.05 -5.75
CA GLY A 28 -1.91 -23.76 -6.52
C GLY A 28 -3.34 -23.26 -6.36
N ILE A 29 -4.03 -23.16 -7.49
CA ILE A 29 -5.44 -23.55 -7.53
C ILE A 29 -5.45 -25.05 -7.24
N ASP A 30 -5.76 -25.41 -5.99
CA ASP A 30 -6.06 -26.79 -5.66
C ASP A 30 -7.35 -27.19 -6.41
N PRO A 31 -7.37 -28.31 -7.16
CA PRO A 31 -8.59 -28.81 -7.77
C PRO A 31 -9.58 -29.22 -6.67
N ILE A 32 -10.82 -28.76 -6.81
CA ILE A 32 -11.96 -29.20 -6.00
C ILE A 32 -12.19 -30.68 -6.29
N HIS A 33 -11.57 -31.56 -5.51
CA HIS A 33 -12.02 -32.92 -5.26
C HIS A 33 -12.23 -33.05 -3.76
N GLY A 34 -13.49 -33.27 -3.39
CA GLY A 34 -13.96 -33.19 -2.02
C GLY A 34 -13.26 -34.18 -1.10
N GLN A 35 -12.99 -33.71 0.12
CA GLN A 35 -12.89 -34.57 1.29
C GLN A 35 -13.32 -33.80 2.54
N VAL A 36 -14.28 -34.41 3.23
CA VAL A 36 -14.80 -34.05 4.56
C VAL A 36 -13.78 -34.45 5.63
N GLY A 37 -13.65 -33.62 6.68
CA GLY A 37 -12.91 -33.92 7.93
C GLY A 37 -11.56 -33.20 8.02
N SER A 38 -11.14 -32.51 9.09
CA SER A 38 -11.54 -32.56 10.50
C SER A 38 -11.18 -31.19 11.11
N GLN A 39 -12.13 -30.53 11.79
CA GLN A 39 -11.82 -29.30 12.53
C GLN A 39 -11.00 -29.67 13.77
N THR A 40 -9.67 -29.53 13.74
CA THR A 40 -8.92 -29.46 15.00
C THR A 40 -9.08 -28.04 15.55
N PRO A 41 -9.57 -27.87 16.79
CA PRO A 41 -9.71 -26.55 17.37
C PRO A 41 -8.34 -25.86 17.42
N PRO A 42 -8.25 -24.56 17.10
CA PRO A 42 -6.98 -23.85 17.17
C PRO A 42 -6.41 -24.01 18.58
N SER A 43 -5.18 -24.52 18.65
CA SER A 43 -4.44 -24.67 19.90
C SER A 43 -4.59 -23.41 20.76
N ASN A 44 -4.83 -23.59 22.06
CA ASN A 44 -5.13 -22.50 22.99
C ASN A 44 -4.10 -21.36 22.91
N ARG A 45 -2.83 -21.71 22.63
CA ARG A 45 -1.73 -20.76 22.39
C ARG A 45 -1.97 -19.83 21.19
N ILE A 46 -2.50 -20.35 20.08
CA ILE A 46 -2.81 -19.56 18.87
C ILE A 46 -3.98 -18.61 19.15
N ARG A 47 -4.98 -19.09 19.90
CA ARG A 47 -6.13 -18.27 20.32
C ARG A 47 -5.70 -17.11 21.22
N SER A 48 -4.84 -17.36 22.20
CA SER A 48 -4.28 -16.32 23.08
C SER A 48 -3.45 -15.29 22.32
N LYS A 49 -2.61 -15.71 21.35
CA LYS A 49 -1.86 -14.77 20.51
C LYS A 49 -2.78 -13.90 19.63
N ARG A 50 -3.86 -14.46 19.07
CA ARG A 50 -4.85 -13.68 18.31
C ARG A 50 -5.58 -12.66 19.18
N ALA A 51 -5.94 -13.03 20.40
CA ALA A 51 -6.60 -12.13 21.34
C ALA A 51 -5.70 -10.95 21.76
N ALA A 52 -4.38 -11.16 21.81
CA ALA A 52 -3.41 -10.11 22.11
C ALA A 52 -3.22 -9.09 20.96
N LEU A 53 -3.57 -9.47 19.72
CA LEU A 53 -3.54 -8.55 18.57
C LEU A 53 -4.74 -7.60 18.64
N THR A 54 -4.49 -6.41 19.18
CA THR A 54 -5.42 -5.29 19.19
C THR A 54 -5.28 -4.44 17.93
N TYR A 55 -6.32 -3.67 17.61
CA TYR A 55 -6.32 -2.77 16.46
C TYR A 55 -5.12 -1.81 16.48
N ASN A 56 -4.87 -1.14 17.61
CA ASN A 56 -3.78 -0.16 17.74
C ASN A 56 -2.41 -0.76 17.45
N LEU A 57 -2.13 -1.94 18.01
CA LEU A 57 -0.85 -2.65 17.79
C LEU A 57 -0.63 -2.99 16.32
N VAL A 58 -1.71 -3.38 15.62
CA VAL A 58 -1.66 -3.68 14.20
C VAL A 58 -1.52 -2.41 13.35
N ALA A 59 -2.23 -1.34 13.72
CA ALA A 59 -2.23 -0.06 13.01
C ALA A 59 -0.87 0.64 13.01
N GLU A 60 -0.10 0.51 14.10
CA GLU A 60 1.29 0.99 14.17
C GLU A 60 2.20 0.35 13.11
N LYS A 61 1.87 -0.89 12.68
CA LYS A 61 2.67 -1.66 11.72
C LYS A 61 2.22 -1.45 10.27
N PHE A 62 1.24 -0.60 9.98
CA PHE A 62 0.80 -0.36 8.60
C PHE A 62 1.85 0.26 7.68
N ILE A 63 2.90 0.86 8.23
CA ILE A 63 4.01 1.43 7.46
C ILE A 63 4.86 0.33 6.79
N MET A 64 4.79 -0.90 7.27
CA MET A 64 5.58 -2.02 6.74
C MET A 64 4.72 -3.09 6.04
N PRO A 65 5.34 -3.93 5.19
CA PRO A 65 4.66 -5.06 4.58
C PRO A 65 4.13 -6.04 5.63
N ILE A 66 3.02 -6.70 5.31
CA ILE A 66 2.38 -7.67 6.22
C ILE A 66 3.32 -8.84 6.60
N SER A 67 4.24 -9.22 5.72
CA SER A 67 5.24 -10.26 6.00
C SER A 67 6.22 -9.83 7.09
N THR A 68 6.65 -8.57 7.08
CA THR A 68 7.52 -7.99 8.11
C THR A 68 6.74 -7.76 9.41
N ALA A 69 5.53 -7.21 9.32
CA ALA A 69 4.68 -6.99 10.50
C ALA A 69 4.37 -8.30 11.23
N ALA A 70 4.08 -9.38 10.49
CA ALA A 70 3.83 -10.70 11.07
C ALA A 70 5.03 -11.23 11.86
N LYS A 71 6.25 -11.04 11.33
CA LYS A 71 7.49 -11.42 12.02
C LYS A 71 7.70 -10.60 13.29
N GLU A 72 7.48 -9.29 13.22
CA GLU A 72 7.64 -8.40 14.38
C GLU A 72 6.60 -8.67 15.48
N LEU A 73 5.40 -9.10 15.09
CA LEU A 73 4.32 -9.48 16.01
C LEU A 73 4.37 -10.96 16.43
N ASP A 74 5.39 -11.71 16.01
CA ASP A 74 5.58 -13.15 16.28
C ASP A 74 4.33 -14.01 15.99
N VAL A 75 3.69 -13.73 14.84
CA VAL A 75 2.52 -14.45 14.33
C VAL A 75 2.70 -14.84 12.87
N SER A 76 1.97 -15.85 12.41
CA SER A 76 1.94 -16.19 10.99
C SER A 76 1.16 -15.15 10.19
N THR A 77 1.55 -14.93 8.93
CA THR A 77 0.87 -14.01 8.00
C THR A 77 -0.61 -14.35 7.84
N THR A 78 -0.96 -15.64 7.78
CA THR A 78 -2.35 -16.12 7.72
C THR A 78 -3.14 -15.74 8.97
N THR A 79 -2.53 -15.87 10.15
CA THR A 79 -3.17 -15.47 11.42
C THR A 79 -3.37 -13.97 11.49
N LEU A 80 -2.37 -13.19 11.06
CA LEU A 80 -2.48 -11.74 11.02
C LEU A 80 -3.56 -11.27 10.05
N LYS A 81 -3.62 -11.83 8.83
CA LYS A 81 -4.69 -11.54 7.85
C LYS A 81 -6.07 -11.85 8.39
N PHE A 82 -6.23 -13.02 9.03
CA PHE A 82 -7.50 -13.42 9.62
C PHE A 82 -7.94 -12.43 10.71
N ARG A 83 -7.01 -12.09 11.61
CA ARG A 83 -7.27 -11.15 12.69
C ARG A 83 -7.57 -9.73 12.18
N CYS A 84 -6.89 -9.28 11.13
CA CYS A 84 -7.17 -7.99 10.49
C CYS A 84 -8.62 -7.92 10.00
N ARG A 85 -9.13 -8.99 9.36
CA ARG A 85 -10.52 -9.05 8.91
C ARG A 85 -11.52 -9.00 10.07
N GLU A 86 -11.23 -9.67 11.19
CA GLU A 86 -12.05 -9.57 12.41
C GLU A 86 -12.07 -8.16 13.00
N LEU A 87 -10.97 -7.43 12.88
CA LEU A 87 -10.82 -6.06 13.36
C LEU A 87 -11.39 -5.01 12.38
N GLY A 88 -12.06 -5.43 11.30
CA GLY A 88 -12.65 -4.51 10.32
C GLY A 88 -11.65 -3.96 9.29
N ILE A 89 -10.47 -4.57 9.16
CA ILE A 89 -9.43 -4.19 8.21
C ILE A 89 -9.48 -5.18 7.02
N PRO A 90 -10.17 -4.85 5.91
CA PRO A 90 -10.36 -5.79 4.80
C PRO A 90 -9.05 -6.09 4.08
N ASP A 91 -8.25 -5.05 3.84
CA ASP A 91 -6.96 -5.10 3.14
C ASP A 91 -5.87 -4.38 3.95
N TRP A 92 -4.64 -4.87 3.82
CA TRP A 92 -3.49 -4.28 4.51
C TRP A 92 -3.10 -2.93 3.86
N PRO A 93 -3.23 -1.77 4.55
CA PRO A 93 -3.09 -0.44 3.96
C PRO A 93 -1.64 0.00 3.69
N TYR A 94 -0.70 -0.94 3.53
CA TYR A 94 0.71 -0.66 3.31
C TYR A 94 0.97 0.17 2.06
N LEU A 95 0.29 -0.12 0.95
CA LEU A 95 0.49 0.60 -0.31
C LEU A 95 0.13 2.08 -0.16
N LYS A 96 -0.95 2.38 0.56
CA LYS A 96 -1.38 3.76 0.82
C LYS A 96 -0.35 4.49 1.69
N MET A 97 0.08 3.87 2.79
CA MET A 97 1.11 4.41 3.68
C MET A 97 2.43 4.67 2.97
N LYS A 98 2.87 3.72 2.14
CA LYS A 98 4.11 3.85 1.36
C LYS A 98 4.04 5.01 0.36
N CYS A 99 2.91 5.16 -0.32
CA CYS A 99 2.68 6.28 -1.24
C CYS A 99 2.82 7.63 -0.51
N LEU A 100 2.16 7.78 0.64
CA LEU A 100 2.20 9.00 1.45
C LEU A 100 3.61 9.29 1.99
N ALA A 101 4.30 8.28 2.54
CA ALA A 101 5.68 8.42 3.01
C ALA A 101 6.64 8.84 1.88
N THR A 102 6.48 8.26 0.68
CA THR A 102 7.30 8.63 -0.49
C THR A 102 7.00 10.06 -0.95
N LEU A 103 5.74 10.48 -0.86
CA LEU A 103 5.31 11.83 -1.19
C LEU A 103 5.86 12.85 -0.18
N GLU A 104 5.78 12.57 1.12
CA GLU A 104 6.36 13.39 2.19
C GLU A 104 7.87 13.59 1.96
N ALA A 105 8.61 12.51 1.70
CA ALA A 105 10.04 12.58 1.42
C ALA A 105 10.34 13.41 0.16
N SER A 106 9.52 13.27 -0.88
CA SER A 106 9.65 14.08 -2.10
C SER A 106 9.42 15.55 -1.78
N VAL A 107 8.27 15.91 -1.19
CA VAL A 107 7.93 17.29 -0.84
C VAL A 107 9.01 17.91 0.06
N THR A 108 9.51 17.17 1.05
CA THR A 108 10.59 17.61 1.93
C THR A 108 11.89 17.89 1.17
N GLY A 109 12.27 17.03 0.21
CA GLY A 109 13.43 17.25 -0.65
C GLY A 109 13.31 18.45 -1.59
N PHE A 110 12.09 18.96 -1.83
CA PHE A 110 11.82 20.18 -2.58
C PHE A 110 11.35 21.35 -1.69
N ALA A 111 11.29 21.15 -0.36
CA ALA A 111 10.56 22.04 0.53
C ALA A 111 11.24 23.40 0.65
N ARG A 112 10.42 24.45 0.50
CA ARG A 112 10.74 25.82 0.90
C ARG A 112 10.07 26.09 2.25
N PRO A 113 10.46 27.12 3.02
CA PRO A 113 9.86 27.42 4.32
C PRO A 113 8.32 27.50 4.33
N GLY A 114 7.68 27.80 3.20
CA GLY A 114 6.23 27.84 3.06
C GLY A 114 5.51 26.50 2.82
N SER A 115 6.19 25.39 2.54
CA SER A 115 5.55 24.10 2.20
C SER A 115 5.26 23.20 3.42
N GLN A 116 5.42 23.71 4.64
CA GLN A 116 5.16 22.95 5.87
C GLN A 116 3.69 22.50 6.00
N HIS A 117 2.74 23.31 5.52
CA HIS A 117 1.32 22.97 5.55
C HIS A 117 1.01 21.72 4.70
N ILE A 118 1.73 21.52 3.59
CA ILE A 118 1.58 20.35 2.72
C ILE A 118 2.06 19.08 3.44
N ILE A 119 3.22 19.17 4.10
CA ILE A 119 3.78 18.06 4.89
C ILE A 119 2.83 17.69 6.03
N ARG A 120 2.28 18.71 6.71
CA ARG A 120 1.26 18.51 7.75
C ARG A 120 0.02 17.80 7.21
N HIS A 121 -0.53 18.28 6.09
CA HIS A 121 -1.68 17.64 5.44
C HIS A 121 -1.42 16.16 5.11
N ILE A 122 -0.26 15.83 4.53
CA ILE A 122 0.11 14.44 4.23
C ILE A 122 0.17 13.60 5.51
N ARG A 123 0.72 14.14 6.60
CA ARG A 123 0.82 13.43 7.88
C ARG A 123 -0.53 13.21 8.53
N ASP A 124 -1.39 14.23 8.54
CA ASP A 124 -2.75 14.14 9.07
C ASP A 124 -3.55 13.07 8.29
N GLU A 125 -3.34 12.99 6.97
CA GLU A 125 -3.96 11.96 6.14
C GLU A 125 -3.39 10.55 6.41
N MET A 126 -2.09 10.43 6.67
CA MET A 126 -1.50 9.16 7.14
C MET A 126 -2.13 8.71 8.46
N GLU A 127 -2.33 9.64 9.40
CA GLU A 127 -3.00 9.34 10.66
C GLU A 127 -4.46 8.94 10.46
N ALA A 128 -5.19 9.62 9.57
CA ALA A 128 -6.55 9.24 9.21
C ALA A 128 -6.63 7.80 8.65
N ILE A 129 -5.69 7.40 7.77
CA ILE A 129 -5.65 6.02 7.25
C ILE A 129 -5.21 5.01 8.32
N LYS A 130 -4.44 5.42 9.34
CA LYS A 130 -4.14 4.56 10.50
C LYS A 130 -5.39 4.30 11.34
N GLN A 131 -6.25 5.30 11.50
CA GLN A 131 -7.52 5.17 12.23
C GLN A 131 -8.57 4.41 11.42
N ASP A 132 -8.64 4.66 10.11
CA ASP A 132 -9.54 3.98 9.19
C ASP A 132 -8.79 3.51 7.92
N PRO A 133 -8.45 2.22 7.81
CA PRO A 133 -7.70 1.69 6.68
C PRO A 133 -8.55 1.56 5.42
N THR A 134 -9.88 1.68 5.53
CA THR A 134 -10.79 1.70 4.39
C THR A 134 -10.76 3.04 3.66
N LEU A 135 -10.35 4.11 4.34
CA LEU A 135 -10.26 5.46 3.80
C LEU A 135 -9.35 5.52 2.58
N LYS A 136 -9.79 6.24 1.55
CA LYS A 136 -9.01 6.47 0.32
C LYS A 136 -8.05 7.62 0.52
N ILE A 137 -6.97 7.63 -0.27
CA ILE A 137 -6.10 8.80 -0.39
C ILE A 137 -6.92 9.93 -1.01
N SER A 138 -6.84 11.12 -0.41
CA SER A 138 -7.48 12.36 -0.85
C SER A 138 -7.09 12.71 -2.27
N ASP A 139 -8.04 13.28 -3.00
CA ASP A 139 -7.83 13.73 -4.38
C ASP A 139 -6.76 14.83 -4.45
N GLU A 140 -6.68 15.69 -3.43
CA GLU A 140 -5.64 16.72 -3.31
C GLU A 140 -4.24 16.11 -3.23
N THR A 141 -4.08 15.06 -2.42
CA THR A 141 -2.82 14.35 -2.25
C THR A 141 -2.44 13.55 -3.50
N ASN A 142 -3.43 12.97 -4.19
CA ASN A 142 -3.22 12.36 -5.50
C ASN A 142 -2.78 13.36 -6.57
N PHE A 143 -3.38 14.55 -6.58
CA PHE A 143 -2.99 15.64 -7.47
C PHE A 143 -1.54 16.07 -7.21
N LEU A 144 -1.18 16.29 -5.95
CA LEU A 144 0.18 16.64 -5.56
C LEU A 144 1.20 15.57 -5.95
N ARG A 145 0.86 14.29 -5.75
CA ARG A 145 1.68 13.16 -6.18
C ARG A 145 1.96 13.19 -7.68
N HIS A 146 0.93 13.46 -8.49
CA HIS A 146 1.09 13.58 -9.92
C HIS A 146 1.99 14.77 -10.30
N GLN A 147 1.80 15.93 -9.68
CA GLN A 147 2.64 17.11 -9.89
C GLN A 147 4.12 16.83 -9.58
N MET A 148 4.40 16.18 -8.45
CA MET A 148 5.77 15.82 -8.06
C MET A 148 6.41 14.83 -9.03
N TYR A 149 5.63 13.86 -9.53
CA TYR A 149 6.09 12.93 -10.56
C TYR A 149 6.50 13.66 -11.85
N GLU A 150 5.67 14.59 -12.33
CA GLU A 150 5.97 15.36 -13.55
C GLU A 150 7.20 16.27 -13.37
N LEU A 151 7.36 16.90 -12.19
CA LEU A 151 8.56 17.67 -11.87
C LEU A 151 9.83 16.81 -11.89
N LYS A 152 9.77 15.62 -11.28
CA LYS A 152 10.89 14.66 -11.27
C LYS A 152 11.23 14.18 -12.68
N LYS A 153 10.21 13.89 -13.49
CA LYS A 153 10.36 13.49 -14.90
C LYS A 153 10.99 14.60 -15.74
N LYS A 154 10.56 15.86 -15.56
CA LYS A 154 11.17 17.03 -16.22
C LYS A 154 12.64 17.19 -15.83
N ARG A 155 12.97 17.08 -14.53
CA ARG A 155 14.35 17.13 -14.02
C ARG A 155 15.25 16.08 -14.68
N LYS A 156 14.78 14.83 -14.79
CA LYS A 156 15.53 13.75 -15.44
C LYS A 156 15.81 14.04 -16.92
N ARG A 157 14.80 14.44 -17.69
CA ARG A 157 14.97 14.81 -19.11
C ARG A 157 16.00 15.91 -19.31
N ASN A 158 15.93 16.96 -18.48
CA ASN A 158 16.86 18.08 -18.56
C ASN A 158 18.30 17.67 -18.20
N ALA A 159 18.49 16.73 -17.26
CA ALA A 159 19.81 16.23 -16.89
C ALA A 159 20.42 15.33 -17.99
N THR A 160 19.61 14.55 -18.69
CA THR A 160 20.08 13.65 -19.77
C THR A 160 20.31 14.38 -21.09
N GLY A 161 19.61 15.49 -21.35
CA GLY A 161 19.78 16.33 -22.54
C GLY A 161 20.83 17.44 -22.41
N ALA A 162 21.60 17.47 -21.33
CA ALA A 162 22.66 18.46 -21.07
C ALA A 162 24.07 17.96 -21.45
N VAL A 163 24.15 17.04 -22.42
CA VAL A 163 25.41 16.48 -22.96
C VAL A 163 25.51 16.84 -24.43
#